data_AF-A0A1M4ZZL9-F1
#
_entry.id   AF-A0A1M4ZZL9-F1
#
_cell.length_a   1.000
_cell.length_b   1.000
_cell.length_c   1.000
_cell.angle_alpha   90.00
_cell.angle_beta   90.00
_cell.angle_gamma   90.00
#
_symmetry.space_group_name_H-M   'P 1'
#
loop_
_entity.id
_entity.type
_entity.pdbx_description
1 polymer ?
#
loop_
_entity_poly.entity_id
_entity_poly.type
_entity_poly.pdbx_seq_one_letter_code
_entity_poly.pdbx_strand_id
1 'polypeptide(L)'
;MKLFLIGLFSGIVGGMGIGGGTILIPALTIFIGTEQHIAQSVNLFSFIPTAIIALIYHFKSKNIKYKIILLIIIGGMIGSFAGAIIAVITKAFILKKIFAVFLFCMGIYEFFSKPRK
;
A
#
# COMPACT_ATOMS: atom_id res chain seq x y z
N MET A 1 10.60 15.21 -14.17
CA MET A 1 9.85 14.33 -15.10
C MET A 1 9.69 12.89 -14.58
N LYS A 2 10.77 12.19 -14.17
CA LYS A 2 10.70 10.80 -13.67
C LYS A 2 9.69 10.57 -12.54
N LEU A 3 9.70 11.43 -11.50
CA LEU A 3 8.76 11.33 -10.36
C LEU A 3 7.29 11.47 -10.77
N PHE A 4 6.99 12.34 -11.74
CA PHE A 4 5.63 12.54 -12.24
C PHE A 4 5.12 11.28 -12.95
N LEU A 5 5.94 10.67 -13.81
CA LEU A 5 5.62 9.40 -14.46
C LEU A 5 5.40 8.28 -13.45
N ILE A 6 6.30 8.13 -12.47
CA ILE A 6 6.19 7.11 -11.43
C ILE A 6 4.89 7.29 -10.63
N GLY A 7 4.60 8.53 -10.19
CA GLY A 7 3.38 8.85 -9.46
C GLY A 7 2.11 8.58 -10.28
N LEU A 8 2.11 8.95 -11.56
CA LEU A 8 0.98 8.74 -12.46
C LEU A 8 0.70 7.25 -12.70
N PHE A 9 1.72 6.47 -13.06
CA PHE A 9 1.56 5.02 -13.25
C PHE A 9 1.17 4.32 -11.95
N SER A 10 1.81 4.68 -10.84
CA SER A 10 1.48 4.10 -9.54
C SER A 10 0.06 4.46 -9.09
N GLY A 11 -0.43 5.66 -9.42
CA GLY A 11 -1.79 6.09 -9.13
C GLY A 11 -2.82 5.29 -9.92
N ILE A 12 -2.59 5.08 -11.21
CA ILE A 12 -3.45 4.26 -12.08
C ILE A 12 -3.55 2.83 -11.52
N VAL A 13 -2.42 2.20 -11.24
CA VAL A 13 -2.41 0.82 -10.71
C VAL A 13 -3.00 0.76 -9.30
N GLY A 14 -2.73 1.76 -8.47
CA GLY A 14 -3.36 1.89 -7.15
C GLY A 14 -4.88 1.95 -7.24
N GLY A 15 -5.42 2.70 -8.22
CA GLY A 15 -6.85 2.82 -8.49
C GLY A 15 -7.51 1.54 -9.01
N MET A 16 -6.74 0.60 -9.58
CA MET A 16 -7.23 -0.72 -9.98
C MET A 16 -7.46 -1.67 -8.79
N GLY A 17 -7.18 -1.25 -7.56
CA GLY A 17 -7.43 -2.02 -6.34
C GLY A 17 -6.25 -2.86 -5.85
N ILE A 18 -5.11 -2.83 -6.55
CA ILE A 18 -3.89 -3.55 -6.15
C ILE A 18 -3.17 -2.87 -4.97
N GLY A 19 -3.47 -1.59 -4.72
CA GLY A 19 -2.76 -0.77 -3.74
C GLY A 19 -1.45 -0.23 -4.32
N GLY A 20 -1.31 1.09 -4.43
CA GLY A 20 -0.21 1.74 -5.17
C GLY A 20 1.20 1.43 -4.64
N GLY A 21 1.33 1.00 -3.38
CA GLY A 21 2.62 0.75 -2.73
C GLY A 21 3.46 -0.35 -3.36
N THR A 22 2.82 -1.33 -4.00
CA THR A 22 3.51 -2.43 -4.70
C THR A 22 4.38 -1.92 -5.84
N ILE A 23 3.99 -0.80 -6.49
CA ILE A 23 4.75 -0.20 -7.59
C ILE A 23 5.52 1.04 -7.12
N LEU A 24 4.90 1.91 -6.32
CA LEU A 24 5.53 3.17 -5.90
C LEU A 24 6.82 2.94 -5.11
N ILE A 25 6.81 1.99 -4.16
CA ILE A 25 7.93 1.77 -3.26
C ILE A 25 9.15 1.20 -4.02
N PRO A 26 9.02 0.14 -4.84
CA PRO A 26 10.13 -0.31 -5.69
C PRO A 26 10.58 0.76 -6.68
N ALA A 27 9.64 1.52 -7.26
CA ALA A 27 10.01 2.54 -8.23
C ALA A 27 10.88 3.65 -7.62
N LEU A 28 10.53 4.11 -6.42
CA LEU A 28 11.34 5.09 -5.68
C LEU A 28 12.68 4.49 -5.24
N THR A 29 12.69 3.28 -4.70
CA THR A 29 13.92 2.70 -4.12
C THR A 29 14.91 2.18 -5.16
N ILE A 30 14.45 1.73 -6.33
CA ILE A 30 15.29 1.17 -7.40
C ILE A 30 15.67 2.24 -8.43
N PHE A 31 14.71 3.04 -8.92
CA PHE A 31 15.00 4.01 -10.00
C PHE A 31 15.42 5.39 -9.49
N ILE A 32 14.97 5.80 -8.30
CA ILE A 32 15.37 7.08 -7.69
C ILE A 32 16.49 6.86 -6.65
N GLY A 33 16.58 5.68 -6.05
CA GLY A 33 17.55 5.38 -5.00
C GLY A 33 17.16 5.94 -3.63
N THR A 34 15.88 6.27 -3.44
CA THR A 34 15.39 6.80 -2.17
C THR A 34 15.48 5.76 -1.05
N GLU A 35 15.73 6.24 0.16
CA GLU A 35 15.73 5.38 1.35
C GLU A 35 14.36 4.74 1.57
N GLN A 36 14.34 3.49 2.05
CA GLN A 36 13.12 2.71 2.28
C GLN A 36 12.10 3.43 3.17
N HIS A 37 12.54 4.08 4.24
CA HIS A 37 11.62 4.82 5.13
C HIS A 37 10.94 5.97 4.42
N ILE A 38 11.71 6.76 3.64
CA ILE A 38 11.18 7.89 2.87
C ILE A 38 10.18 7.38 1.82
N ALA A 39 10.54 6.33 1.08
CA ALA A 39 9.67 5.75 0.05
C ALA A 39 8.33 5.25 0.63
N GLN A 40 8.35 4.63 1.81
CA GLN A 40 7.13 4.19 2.49
C GLN A 40 6.27 5.35 2.98
N SER A 41 6.89 6.39 3.56
CA SER A 41 6.18 7.60 3.97
C SER A 41 5.49 8.27 2.78
N VAL A 42 6.20 8.45 1.66
CA VAL A 42 5.63 9.02 0.43
C VAL A 42 4.45 8.18 -0.07
N ASN A 43 4.56 6.86 -0.04
CA ASN A 43 3.46 5.98 -0.41
C ASN A 43 2.22 6.15 0.49
N LEU A 44 2.42 6.30 1.81
CA LEU A 44 1.31 6.50 2.74
C LEU A 44 0.59 7.83 2.47
N PHE A 45 1.34 8.92 2.25
CA PHE A 45 0.77 10.21 1.85
C PHE A 45 0.03 10.14 0.52
N SER A 46 0.57 9.41 -0.46
CA SER A 46 -0.07 9.21 -1.76
C SER A 46 -1.42 8.47 -1.65
N PHE A 47 -1.66 7.74 -0.57
CA PHE A 47 -2.89 6.98 -0.38
C PHE A 47 -4.06 7.84 0.14
N ILE A 48 -3.78 8.97 0.80
CA ILE A 48 -4.80 9.86 1.40
C ILE A 48 -5.86 10.31 0.38
N PRO A 49 -5.53 10.92 -0.78
CA PRO A 49 -6.55 11.37 -1.72
C PRO A 49 -7.39 10.20 -2.26
N THR A 50 -6.75 9.07 -2.56
CA THR A 50 -7.42 7.86 -3.04
C THR A 50 -8.39 7.30 -1.99
N ALA A 51 -7.98 7.28 -0.72
CA ALA A 51 -8.82 6.82 0.38
C ALA A 51 -10.05 7.71 0.57
N ILE A 52 -9.90 9.03 0.47
CA ILE A 52 -11.03 9.98 0.56
C ILE A 52 -12.04 9.70 -0.55
N ILE A 53 -11.59 9.58 -1.80
CA ILE A 53 -12.47 9.32 -2.96
C ILE A 53 -13.16 7.95 -2.80
N ALA A 54 -12.41 6.91 -2.43
CA ALA A 54 -12.95 5.58 -2.20
C ALA A 54 -14.02 5.57 -1.10
N LEU A 55 -13.78 6.29 -0.01
CA LEU A 55 -14.72 6.44 1.10
C LEU A 55 -16.02 7.09 0.64
N ILE A 56 -15.95 8.23 -0.07
CA ILE A 56 -17.12 8.92 -0.61
C ILE A 56 -17.94 7.98 -1.51
N TYR A 57 -17.27 7.26 -2.41
CA TYR A 57 -17.95 6.35 -3.34
C TYR A 57 -18.62 5.17 -2.64
N HIS A 58 -17.95 4.58 -1.64
CA HIS A 58 -18.49 3.45 -0.88
C HIS A 58 -19.66 3.87 0.02
N PHE A 59 -19.61 5.06 0.61
CA PHE A 59 -20.75 5.64 1.34
C PHE A 59 -21.95 5.86 0.42
N LYS A 60 -21.72 6.45 -0.76
CA LYS A 60 -22.80 6.71 -1.74
C LYS A 60 -23.43 5.43 -2.26
N SER A 61 -22.65 4.35 -2.38
CA SER A 61 -23.12 3.05 -2.87
C SER A 61 -23.96 2.26 -1.85
N LYS A 62 -24.16 2.78 -0.62
CA LYS A 62 -24.95 2.15 0.47
C LYS A 62 -24.57 0.70 0.81
N ASN A 63 -23.40 0.23 0.39
CA ASN A 63 -22.91 -1.14 0.61
C ASN A 63 -22.13 -1.30 1.93
N ILE A 64 -22.38 -0.44 2.92
CA ILE A 64 -21.62 -0.42 4.18
C ILE A 64 -22.34 -1.26 5.25
N LYS A 65 -21.71 -2.36 5.64
CA LYS A 65 -22.11 -3.15 6.82
C LYS A 65 -21.43 -2.60 8.07
N TYR A 66 -22.09 -1.66 8.75
CA TYR A 66 -21.53 -0.93 9.91
C TYR A 66 -20.98 -1.83 11.03
N LYS A 67 -21.57 -2.99 11.27
CA LYS A 67 -21.08 -3.92 12.30
C LYS A 67 -19.69 -4.49 11.95
N ILE A 68 -19.44 -4.76 10.68
CA ILE A 68 -18.17 -5.30 10.19
C ILE A 68 -17.15 -4.17 10.05
N ILE A 69 -17.57 -2.98 9.59
CA ILE A 69 -16.64 -1.87 9.37
C ILE A 69 -15.96 -1.43 10.66
N LEU A 70 -16.68 -1.45 11.79
CA LEU A 70 -16.11 -1.05 13.08
C LEU A 70 -14.97 -2.00 13.52
N LEU A 71 -15.18 -3.32 13.34
CA LEU A 71 -14.17 -4.34 13.63
C LEU A 71 -12.93 -4.17 12.73
N ILE A 72 -13.14 -3.89 11.43
CA ILE A 72 -12.06 -3.65 10.48
C ILE A 72 -11.30 -2.37 10.83
N ILE A 73 -11.99 -1.28 11.19
CA ILE A 73 -11.36 -0.01 11.58
C ILE A 73 -10.48 -0.21 12.81
N ILE A 74 -11.00 -0.86 13.86
CA ILE A 74 -10.25 -1.07 15.11
C ILE A 74 -9.04 -1.99 14.86
N GLY A 75 -9.26 -3.13 14.18
CA GLY A 75 -8.18 -4.06 13.87
C GLY A 75 -7.11 -3.45 12.96
N GLY A 76 -7.54 -2.71 11.93
CA GLY A 76 -6.65 -1.98 11.02
C GLY A 76 -5.87 -0.87 11.72
N MET A 77 -6.50 -0.13 12.63
CA MET A 77 -5.84 0.93 13.40
C MET A 77 -4.77 0.35 14.32
N ILE A 78 -5.10 -0.69 15.10
CA ILE A 78 -4.14 -1.34 16.01
C ILE A 78 -2.99 -1.97 15.21
N GLY A 79 -3.31 -2.72 14.14
CA GLY A 79 -2.32 -3.39 13.31
C GLY A 79 -1.40 -2.41 12.56
N SER A 80 -1.96 -1.35 11.98
CA SER A 80 -1.17 -0.33 11.26
C SER A 80 -0.30 0.49 12.22
N PHE A 81 -0.79 0.81 13.41
CA PHE A 81 -0.02 1.53 14.43
C PHE A 81 1.16 0.69 14.94
N ALA A 82 0.90 -0.56 15.33
CA ALA A 82 1.97 -1.49 15.74
C ALA A 82 2.97 -1.73 14.61
N GLY A 83 2.49 -1.94 13.39
CA GLY A 83 3.33 -2.10 12.19
C GLY A 83 4.18 -0.87 11.90
N ALA A 84 3.63 0.34 12.05
CA ALA A 84 4.36 1.59 11.86
C ALA A 84 5.49 1.76 12.89
N ILE A 85 5.25 1.44 14.17
CA ILE A 85 6.29 1.49 15.21
C ILE A 85 7.42 0.52 14.86
N ILE A 86 7.09 -0.73 14.51
CA ILE A 86 8.08 -1.74 14.12
C ILE A 86 8.87 -1.28 12.88
N ALA A 87 8.18 -0.68 11.90
CA ALA A 87 8.81 -0.17 10.69
C ALA A 87 9.80 0.96 11.00
N VAL A 88 9.47 1.90 11.90
CA VAL A 88 10.33 3.04 12.26
C VAL A 88 11.60 2.60 13.02
N ILE A 89 11.50 1.62 13.91
CA ILE A 89 12.66 1.13 14.68
C ILE A 89 13.56 0.18 13.87
N THR A 90 13.07 -0.36 12.75
CA THR A 90 13.81 -1.30 11.90
C THR A 90 14.73 -0.52 10.96
N LYS A 91 16.00 -0.93 10.85
CA LYS A 91 16.95 -0.31 9.91
C LYS A 91 16.45 -0.40 8.46
N ALA A 92 16.60 0.68 7.69
CA ALA A 92 16.16 0.78 6.30
C ALA A 92 16.55 -0.42 5.41
N PHE A 93 17.77 -0.93 5.55
CA PHE A 93 18.25 -2.09 4.79
C PHE A 93 17.46 -3.36 5.10
N ILE A 94 17.18 -3.62 6.38
CA ILE A 94 16.40 -4.78 6.82
C ILE A 94 14.96 -4.62 6.35
N LEU A 95 14.39 -3.41 6.50
CA LEU A 95 13.03 -3.11 6.06
C LEU A 95 12.86 -3.28 4.54
N LYS A 96 13.87 -2.89 3.75
CA LYS A 96 13.91 -3.10 2.30
C LYS A 96 13.91 -4.59 1.96
N LYS A 97 14.73 -5.40 2.66
CA LYS A 97 14.82 -6.85 2.44
C LYS A 97 13.51 -7.56 2.81
N ILE A 98 12.90 -7.21 3.95
CA ILE A 98 11.60 -7.75 4.37
C ILE A 98 10.53 -7.42 3.32
N PHE A 99 10.46 -6.16 2.88
CA PHE A 99 9.49 -5.73 1.87
C PHE A 99 9.70 -6.45 0.53
N ALA A 100 10.95 -6.65 0.10
CA ALA A 100 11.26 -7.39 -1.11
C ALA A 100 10.82 -8.87 -1.03
N VAL A 101 11.08 -9.54 0.09
CA VAL A 101 10.62 -10.93 0.33
C VAL A 101 9.10 -10.98 0.35
N PHE A 102 8.44 -10.03 1.01
CA PHE A 102 6.98 -9.93 1.03
C PHE A 102 6.39 -9.80 -0.37
N LEU A 103 6.93 -8.90 -1.20
CA LEU A 103 6.49 -8.74 -2.59
C LEU A 103 6.73 -9.99 -3.43
N PHE A 104 7.87 -10.66 -3.25
CA PHE A 104 8.17 -11.90 -3.94
C PHE A 104 7.19 -13.01 -3.59
N CYS A 105 6.90 -13.19 -2.29
CA CYS A 105 5.90 -14.14 -1.82
C CYS A 105 4.49 -13.81 -2.32
N MET A 106 4.11 -12.52 -2.32
CA MET A 106 2.82 -12.08 -2.86
C MET A 106 2.72 -12.35 -4.37
N GLY A 107 3.79 -12.08 -5.12
CA GLY A 107 3.83 -12.38 -6.56
C GLY A 107 3.67 -13.88 -6.86
N ILE A 108 4.35 -14.73 -6.08
CA ILE A 108 4.17 -16.18 -6.16
C ILE A 108 2.72 -16.56 -5.81
N TYR A 109 2.20 -16.05 -4.69
CA TYR A 109 0.86 -16.36 -4.24
C TYR A 109 -0.21 -15.98 -5.26
N GLU A 110 -0.12 -14.81 -5.88
CA GLU A 110 -1.01 -14.37 -6.95
C GLU A 110 -0.89 -15.25 -8.20
N PHE A 111 0.33 -15.66 -8.57
CA PHE A 111 0.54 -16.54 -9.72
C PHE A 111 -0.11 -17.93 -9.56
N PHE A 112 -0.11 -18.46 -8.33
CA PHE A 112 -0.73 -19.75 -8.02
C PHE A 112 -2.19 -19.65 -7.55
N SER A 113 -2.66 -18.45 -7.17
CA SER A 113 -4.06 -18.21 -6.84
C SER A 113 -4.90 -18.31 -8.10
N LYS A 114 -5.39 -19.53 -8.34
CA LYS A 114 -6.31 -19.86 -9.43
C LYS A 114 -7.47 -18.85 -9.46
N PRO A 115 -7.79 -18.23 -10.62
CA PRO A 115 -8.90 -17.29 -10.69
C PRO A 115 -10.17 -18.00 -10.24
N ARG A 116 -10.68 -17.61 -9.08
CA ARG A 116 -11.98 -18.06 -8.58
C ARG A 116 -13.01 -17.45 -9.53
N LYS A 117 -13.42 -18.23 -10.54
CA LYS A 117 -14.60 -17.93 -11.36
C LYS A 117 -15.82 -17.73 -10.46
#